data_AF-A0A060CBT2-F1
#
_entry.id   AF-A0A060CBT2-F1
#
_cell.length_a   1.000
_cell.length_b   1.000
_cell.length_c   1.000
_cell.angle_alpha   90.00
_cell.angle_beta   90.00
_cell.angle_gamma   90.00
#
_symmetry.space_group_name_H-M   'P 1'
#
loop_
_entity.id
_entity.type
_entity.pdbx_description
1 polymer ?
#
loop_
_entity_poly.entity_id
_entity_poly.type
_entity_poly.pdbx_seq_one_letter_code
_entity_poly.pdbx_strand_id
1 'polypeptide(L)'
;MIVELAEAIAFNLKKKFIVMVPNNGLVENLDDDVMVELTAEVGCNGPRPYGVGKIPTFYKGMIEQQFAYERLTVEAWFEGSYAKALQALTLNRTIIDAKKDDVKYSMH
;
A
#
# COMPACT_ATOMS: atom_id res chain seq x y z
N MET A 1 4.59 -15.33 14.74
CA MET A 1 4.35 -14.58 13.48
C MET A 1 5.35 -14.88 12.35
N ILE A 2 6.62 -14.45 12.38
CA ILE A 2 7.56 -14.71 11.26
C ILE A 2 7.89 -16.21 11.10
N VAL A 3 8.17 -16.90 12.22
CA VAL A 3 8.50 -18.34 12.20
C VAL A 3 7.33 -19.17 11.68
N GLU A 4 6.10 -18.83 12.04
CA GLU A 4 4.90 -19.54 11.57
C GLU A 4 4.64 -19.32 10.07
N LEU A 5 4.91 -18.12 9.56
CA LEU A 5 4.83 -17.85 8.12
C LEU A 5 5.89 -18.66 7.35
N ALA A 6 7.13 -18.66 7.85
CA ALA A 6 8.22 -19.45 7.28
C ALA A 6 7.90 -20.96 7.30
N GLU A 7 7.38 -21.46 8.42
CA GLU A 7 6.92 -22.85 8.57
C GLU A 7 5.78 -23.17 7.60
N ALA A 8 4.81 -22.27 7.44
CA ALA A 8 3.68 -22.48 6.52
C ALA A 8 4.14 -22.59 5.06
N ILE A 9 5.13 -21.81 4.67
CA ILE A 9 5.76 -21.89 3.34
C ILE A 9 6.57 -23.19 3.24
N ALA A 10 7.45 -23.47 4.20
CA ALA A 10 8.39 -24.59 4.17
C ALA A 10 7.69 -25.95 4.15
N PHE A 11 6.59 -26.10 4.90
CA PHE A 11 5.86 -27.36 5.04
C PHE A 11 4.49 -27.35 4.35
N ASN A 12 4.21 -26.34 3.52
CA ASN A 12 2.94 -26.18 2.80
C ASN A 12 1.70 -26.29 3.70
N LEU A 13 1.76 -25.69 4.89
CA LEU A 13 0.72 -25.87 5.92
C LEU A 13 -0.60 -25.17 5.60
N LYS A 14 -0.63 -24.30 4.58
CA LYS A 14 -1.84 -23.58 4.16
C LYS A 14 -2.49 -22.82 5.32
N LYS A 15 -1.66 -22.22 6.17
CA LYS A 15 -2.10 -21.39 7.30
C LYS A 15 -2.58 -20.03 6.77
N LYS A 16 -3.51 -19.40 7.49
CA LYS A 16 -4.04 -18.08 7.15
C LYS A 16 -3.18 -16.99 7.75
N PHE A 17 -2.80 -16.02 6.92
CA PHE A 17 -2.11 -14.81 7.34
C PHE A 17 -2.74 -13.60 6.68
N ILE A 18 -2.53 -12.43 7.27
CA ILE A 18 -2.78 -11.15 6.62
C ILE A 18 -1.48 -10.77 5.90
N VAL A 19 -1.55 -10.54 4.59
CA VAL A 19 -0.39 -10.30 3.73
C VAL A 19 -0.68 -9.21 2.71
N MET A 20 0.37 -8.50 2.30
CA MET A 20 0.30 -7.54 1.20
C MET A 20 0.44 -8.24 -0.15
N VAL A 21 -0.52 -8.02 -1.05
CA VAL A 21 -0.54 -8.54 -2.42
C VAL A 21 -1.07 -7.46 -3.39
N PRO A 22 -0.74 -7.52 -4.68
CA PRO A 22 -1.43 -6.70 -5.68
C PRO A 22 -2.92 -7.00 -5.70
N ASN A 23 -3.75 -5.97 -5.89
CA ASN A 23 -5.20 -6.08 -5.83
C ASN A 23 -5.74 -7.07 -6.87
N ASN A 24 -5.37 -6.96 -8.16
CA ASN A 24 -5.78 -7.90 -9.22
C ASN A 24 -7.25 -8.37 -9.11
N GLY A 25 -8.20 -7.45 -8.93
CA GLY A 25 -9.62 -7.72 -8.78
C GLY A 25 -10.09 -8.28 -7.43
N LEU A 26 -9.23 -8.39 -6.40
CA LEU A 26 -9.61 -8.85 -5.05
C LEU A 26 -10.60 -7.87 -4.38
N VAL A 27 -10.35 -6.57 -4.54
CA VAL A 27 -11.27 -5.48 -4.22
C VAL A 27 -11.73 -4.87 -5.54
N GLU A 28 -12.97 -5.15 -5.92
CA GLU A 28 -13.50 -4.93 -7.28
C GLU A 28 -13.48 -3.46 -7.75
N ASN A 29 -13.53 -2.51 -6.82
CA ASN A 29 -13.63 -1.08 -7.12
C ASN A 29 -12.35 -0.29 -6.78
N LEU A 30 -11.21 -0.97 -6.67
CA LEU A 30 -9.85 -0.42 -6.63
C LEU A 30 -9.07 -0.85 -7.88
N ASP A 31 -8.05 -0.07 -8.27
CA ASP A 31 -7.18 -0.42 -9.39
C ASP A 31 -6.37 -1.69 -9.08
N ASP A 32 -6.01 -2.46 -10.12
CA ASP A 32 -5.37 -3.78 -9.96
C ASP A 32 -3.95 -3.71 -9.41
N ASP A 33 -3.25 -2.60 -9.62
CA ASP A 33 -1.86 -2.38 -9.20
C ASP A 33 -1.75 -1.78 -7.78
N VAL A 34 -2.87 -1.54 -7.11
CA VAL A 34 -2.89 -1.13 -5.69
C VAL A 34 -2.45 -2.31 -4.83
N MET A 35 -1.48 -2.11 -3.95
CA MET A 35 -1.12 -3.10 -2.94
C MET A 35 -2.18 -3.11 -1.84
N VAL A 36 -2.79 -4.26 -1.57
CA VAL A 36 -3.83 -4.45 -0.56
C VAL A 36 -3.37 -5.44 0.50
N GLU A 37 -3.76 -5.18 1.75
CA GLU A 37 -3.47 -6.06 2.88
C GLU A 37 -4.70 -6.90 3.20
N LEU A 38 -4.68 -8.18 2.82
CA LEU A 38 -5.84 -9.06 2.88
C LEU A 38 -5.48 -10.40 3.52
N THR A 39 -6.51 -11.12 3.97
CA THR A 39 -6.33 -12.51 4.42
C THR A 39 -6.01 -13.40 3.23
N ALA A 40 -4.97 -14.22 3.36
CA ALA A 40 -4.57 -15.21 2.37
C ALA A 40 -4.23 -16.54 3.04
N GLU A 41 -4.46 -17.62 2.30
CA GLU A 41 -3.90 -18.93 2.62
C GLU A 41 -2.45 -19.00 2.11
N VAL A 42 -1.48 -19.19 3.00
CA VAL A 42 -0.06 -19.25 2.62
C VAL A 42 0.45 -20.69 2.70
N GLY A 43 0.98 -21.17 1.58
CA GLY A 43 1.65 -22.46 1.46
C GLY A 43 2.93 -22.35 0.64
N CYS A 44 3.43 -23.46 0.12
CA CYS A 44 4.71 -23.49 -0.61
C CYS A 44 4.70 -22.67 -1.92
N ASN A 45 3.53 -22.45 -2.52
CA ASN A 45 3.35 -21.66 -3.73
C ASN A 45 3.11 -20.15 -3.45
N GLY A 46 3.33 -19.71 -2.21
CA GLY A 46 3.07 -18.33 -1.79
C GLY A 46 1.62 -18.10 -1.34
N PRO A 47 1.22 -16.82 -1.20
CA PRO A 47 -0.11 -16.45 -0.71
C PRO A 47 -1.19 -16.66 -1.77
N ARG A 48 -2.33 -17.21 -1.35
CA ARG A 48 -3.59 -17.24 -2.12
C ARG A 48 -4.63 -16.40 -1.39
N PRO A 49 -4.80 -15.12 -1.77
CA PRO A 49 -5.70 -14.19 -1.09
C PRO A 49 -7.17 -14.51 -1.34
N TYR A 50 -8.02 -14.10 -0.40
CA TYR A 50 -9.48 -14.15 -0.55
C TYR A 50 -10.00 -12.79 -1.06
N GLY A 51 -10.84 -12.82 -2.09
CA GLY A 51 -11.51 -11.62 -2.60
C GLY A 51 -12.49 -11.04 -1.58
N VAL A 52 -12.59 -9.71 -1.58
CA VAL A 52 -13.47 -8.92 -0.69
C VAL A 52 -14.72 -8.44 -1.44
N GLY A 53 -14.63 -8.26 -2.76
CA GLY A 53 -15.69 -7.65 -3.56
C GLY A 53 -15.64 -6.12 -3.50
N LYS A 54 -16.79 -5.45 -3.59
CA LYS A 54 -16.85 -3.98 -3.53
C LYS A 54 -16.79 -3.45 -2.11
N ILE A 55 -15.96 -2.44 -1.89
CA ILE A 55 -15.91 -1.69 -0.63
C ILE A 55 -16.75 -0.40 -0.70
N PRO A 56 -17.35 0.04 0.41
CA PRO A 56 -18.08 1.31 0.49
C PRO A 56 -17.21 2.54 0.16
N THR A 57 -17.84 3.61 -0.33
CA THR A 57 -17.20 4.87 -0.78
C THR A 57 -16.24 5.46 0.26
N PHE A 58 -16.60 5.41 1.54
CA PHE A 58 -15.77 5.95 2.61
C PHE A 58 -14.40 5.24 2.68
N TYR A 59 -14.39 3.91 2.72
CA TYR A 59 -13.15 3.13 2.76
C TYR A 59 -12.36 3.25 1.46
N LYS A 60 -13.07 3.28 0.32
CA LYS A 60 -12.44 3.50 -0.98
C LYS A 60 -11.66 4.82 -1.01
N GLY A 61 -12.29 5.93 -0.62
CA GLY A 61 -11.63 7.24 -0.58
C GLY A 61 -10.45 7.28 0.39
N MET A 62 -10.51 6.53 1.49
CA MET A 62 -9.36 6.41 2.41
C MET A 62 -8.18 5.67 1.79
N ILE A 63 -8.45 4.54 1.13
CA ILE A 63 -7.41 3.71 0.52
C ILE A 63 -6.78 4.44 -0.67
N GLU A 64 -7.57 5.06 -1.54
CA GLU A 64 -7.06 5.78 -2.72
C GLU A 64 -6.16 6.96 -2.34
N GLN A 65 -6.50 7.72 -1.28
CA GLN A 65 -5.64 8.80 -0.80
C GLN A 65 -4.29 8.27 -0.29
N GLN A 66 -4.31 7.18 0.48
CA GLN A 66 -3.09 6.57 1.00
C GLN A 66 -2.22 6.00 -0.13
N PHE A 67 -2.85 5.32 -1.09
CA PHE A 67 -2.18 4.79 -2.28
C PHE A 67 -1.53 5.91 -3.10
N ALA A 68 -2.21 7.03 -3.31
CA ALA A 68 -1.65 8.17 -4.04
C ALA A 68 -0.40 8.73 -3.35
N TYR A 69 -0.41 8.82 -2.02
CA TYR A 69 0.77 9.22 -1.24
C TYR A 69 1.95 8.26 -1.45
N GLU A 70 1.72 6.96 -1.33
CA GLU A 70 2.77 5.93 -1.48
C GLU A 70 3.31 5.89 -2.90
N ARG A 71 2.43 5.96 -3.91
CA ARG A 71 2.82 5.98 -5.33
C ARG A 71 3.68 7.19 -5.64
N LEU A 72 3.25 8.40 -5.26
CA LEU A 72 4.02 9.62 -5.50
C LEU A 72 5.36 9.62 -4.77
N THR A 73 5.43 9.02 -3.58
CA THR A 73 6.69 8.85 -2.84
C THR A 73 7.68 7.97 -3.62
N VAL A 74 7.20 6.84 -4.16
CA VAL A 74 8.01 5.91 -4.95
C VAL A 74 8.43 6.55 -6.28
N GLU A 75 7.53 7.23 -6.97
CA GLU A 75 7.85 7.94 -8.22
C GLU A 75 8.85 9.07 -7.99
N ALA A 76 8.70 9.85 -6.92
CA ALA A 76 9.66 10.88 -6.55
C ALA A 76 11.07 10.31 -6.35
N TRP A 77 11.18 9.12 -5.75
CA TRP A 77 12.45 8.42 -5.57
C TRP A 77 13.06 7.99 -6.90
N PHE A 78 12.29 7.33 -7.77
CA PHE A 78 12.79 6.85 -9.06
C PHE A 78 13.15 8.00 -10.02
N GLU A 79 12.42 9.11 -9.97
CA GLU A 79 12.61 10.26 -10.87
C GLU A 79 13.50 11.36 -10.29
N GLY A 80 13.84 11.30 -9.00
CA GLY A 80 14.50 12.40 -8.30
C GLY A 80 13.65 13.69 -8.24
N SER A 81 12.33 13.56 -8.24
CA SER A 81 11.39 14.69 -8.39
C SER A 81 10.96 15.27 -7.04
N TYR A 82 11.49 16.46 -6.70
CA TYR A 82 11.05 17.23 -5.54
C TYR A 82 9.55 17.56 -5.60
N ALA A 83 9.03 17.91 -6.78
CA ALA A 83 7.62 18.25 -6.94
C ALA A 83 6.70 17.08 -6.56
N LYS A 84 7.05 15.85 -6.97
CA LYS A 84 6.30 14.64 -6.58
C LYS A 84 6.44 14.32 -5.10
N ALA A 85 7.63 14.54 -4.52
CA ALA A 85 7.83 14.39 -3.08
C ALA A 85 6.95 15.37 -2.27
N LEU A 86 6.86 16.63 -2.70
CA LEU A 86 6.00 17.63 -2.07
C LEU A 86 4.51 17.28 -2.21
N GLN A 87 4.09 16.81 -3.39
CA GLN A 87 2.72 16.33 -3.60
C GLN A 87 2.40 15.15 -2.67
N ALA A 88 3.32 14.19 -2.53
CA ALA A 88 3.17 13.08 -1.60
C ALA A 88 2.98 13.60 -0.17
N LEU A 89 3.90 14.44 0.33
CA LEU A 89 3.80 14.99 1.69
C LEU A 89 2.49 15.75 1.93
N THR A 90 2.01 16.48 0.91
CA THR A 90 0.72 17.20 0.99
C THR A 90 -0.48 16.25 1.12
N LEU A 91 -0.42 15.07 0.52
CA LEU A 91 -1.47 14.04 0.63
C LEU A 91 -1.41 13.28 1.96
N ASN A 92 -0.27 13.32 2.66
CA ASN A 92 -0.13 12.68 3.96
C ASN A 92 -1.05 13.36 4.97
N ARG A 93 -2.00 12.59 5.52
CA ARG A 93 -3.04 13.07 6.45
C ARG A 93 -2.52 13.70 7.73
N THR A 94 -1.24 13.51 8.07
CA THR A 94 -0.61 14.09 9.25
C THR A 94 -0.04 15.49 9.00
N ILE A 95 0.05 15.91 7.74
CA ILE A 95 0.51 17.24 7.34
C ILE A 95 -0.68 18.19 7.27
N ILE A 96 -0.64 19.25 8.08
CA ILE A 96 -1.71 20.24 8.21
C ILE A 96 -1.47 21.53 7.39
N ASP A 97 -0.28 21.70 6.82
CA ASP A 97 0.08 22.86 5.99
C ASP A 97 1.21 22.53 5.01
N ALA A 98 0.92 22.58 3.71
CA ALA A 98 1.88 22.31 2.64
C ALA A 98 2.93 23.42 2.46
N LYS A 99 2.64 24.67 2.84
CA LYS A 99 3.60 25.78 2.68
C LYS A 99 4.81 25.65 3.58
N LYS A 100 4.72 24.86 4.66
CA LYS A 100 5.80 24.72 5.64
C LYS A 100 6.98 23.89 5.11
N ASP A 101 6.76 23.04 4.11
CA ASP A 101 7.79 22.16 3.55
C ASP A 101 8.66 22.86 2.49
N ASP A 102 8.11 23.83 1.75
CA ASP A 102 8.89 24.65 0.80
C ASP A 102 9.94 25.55 1.47
N VAL A 103 9.70 25.96 2.72
CA VAL A 103 10.60 26.89 3.42
C VAL A 103 11.85 26.19 3.98
N LYS A 104 11.83 24.86 4.16
CA LYS A 104 12.97 24.13 4.75
C LYS A 104 14.12 23.86 3.77
N TYR A 105 13.87 23.83 2.46
CA TYR A 105 14.89 23.51 1.46
C TYR A 105 15.56 24.71 0.79
N SER A 106 15.14 25.94 1.09
CA SER A 106 15.78 27.18 0.61
C SER A 106 17.03 27.62 1.44
N MET A 107 17.55 26.74 2.29
CA MET A 107 18.71 27.04 3.16
C MET A 107 19.94 26.13 2.97
N HIS A 108 20.06 25.43 1.85
CA HIS A 108 21.31 24.79 1.43
C HIS A 108 21.60 25.02 -0.06
#